data_AF-A0A7C1UUE5-F1
#
_entry.id   AF-A0A7C1UUE5-F1
#
_cell.length_a   1.000
_cell.length_b   1.000
_cell.length_c   1.000
_cell.angle_alpha   90.00
_cell.angle_beta   90.00
_cell.angle_gamma   90.00
#
_symmetry.space_group_name_H-M   'P 1'
#
loop_
_entity.id
_entity.type
_entity.pdbx_description
1 polymer ?
#
loop_
_entity_poly.entity_id
_entity_poly.type
_entity_poly.pdbx_seq_one_letter_code
_entity_poly.pdbx_strand_id
1 'polypeptide(L)' 'MLVLERKSGESILIYPNEAIHPDMTVAELFSNGPIRVLVKAKGDSPVKLAIDAPMSMKILRHELIDG' A
#
# COMPACT_ATOMS: atom_id res chain seq x y z
N MET A 1 4.51 -1.67 8.35
CA MET A 1 5.24 -2.25 7.21
C MET A 1 4.69 -3.62 6.78
N LEU A 2 4.24 -3.72 5.53
CA LEU A 2 3.83 -4.94 4.82
C LEU A 2 4.89 -5.29 3.76
N VAL A 3 5.22 -6.57 3.60
CA VAL A 3 6.18 -7.04 2.58
C VAL A 3 5.55 -8.15 1.73
N LEU A 4 5.65 -8.02 0.40
CA LEU A 4 5.10 -8.99 -0.56
C LEU A 4 5.89 -9.04 -1.86
N GLU A 5 5.79 -10.16 -2.58
CA GLU A 5 6.40 -10.35 -3.89
C GLU A 5 5.39 -10.09 -5.00
N ARG A 6 5.73 -9.28 -6.00
CA ARG A 6 4.91 -9.00 -7.18
C ARG A 6 5.62 -9.39 -8.47
N LYS A 7 4.89 -9.96 -9.42
CA LYS A 7 5.33 -10.20 -10.81
C LYS A 7 4.88 -9.07 -11.73
N SER A 8 5.43 -9.04 -12.94
CA SER A 8 4.93 -8.15 -13.99
C SER A 8 3.42 -8.33 -14.19
N GLY A 9 2.67 -7.23 -14.18
CA GLY A 9 1.21 -7.23 -14.28
C GLY A 9 0.46 -7.36 -12.95
N GLU A 10 1.13 -7.70 -11.84
CA GLU A 10 0.50 -7.68 -10.51
C GLU A 10 0.60 -6.28 -9.90
N SER A 11 -0.48 -5.84 -9.25
CA SER A 11 -0.57 -4.50 -8.66
C SER A 11 -1.08 -4.52 -7.22
N ILE A 12 -1.00 -3.38 -6.57
CA ILE A 12 -1.44 -3.15 -5.19
C ILE A 12 -2.32 -1.90 -5.19
N LEU A 13 -3.45 -1.98 -4.50
CA LEU A 13 -4.32 -0.84 -4.22
C LEU A 13 -3.96 -0.26 -2.85
N ILE A 14 -3.74 1.05 -2.79
CA ILE A 14 -3.54 1.81 -1.55
C ILE A 14 -4.66 2.85 -1.49
N TYR A 15 -5.48 2.81 -0.43
CA TYR A 15 -6.66 3.65 -0.32
C TYR A 15 -6.97 3.97 1.16
N PRO A 16 -7.63 5.09 1.49
CA PRO A 16 -8.23 5.31 2.80
C PRO A 16 -9.03 4.09 3.29
N ASN A 17 -8.85 3.69 4.55
CA ASN A 17 -9.71 2.68 5.16
C ASN A 17 -11.10 3.28 5.52
N GLU A 18 -12.06 2.41 5.82
CA GLU A 18 -13.45 2.80 6.12
C GLU A 18 -13.60 3.54 7.47
N ALA A 19 -12.56 3.56 8.30
CA ALA A 19 -12.56 4.25 9.59
C ALA A 19 -12.17 5.73 9.49
N ILE A 20 -11.83 6.22 8.29
CA ILE A 20 -11.53 7.64 8.07
C ILE A 20 -12.82 8.46 7.99
N HIS A 21 -12.87 9.54 8.78
CA HIS A 21 -13.94 10.52 8.72
C HIS A 21 -13.95 11.20 7.33
N PRO A 22 -15.12 11.38 6.67
CA PRO A 22 -15.20 11.98 5.33
C PRO A 22 -14.59 13.39 5.24
N ASP A 23 -14.69 14.16 6.33
CA ASP A 23 -14.17 15.53 6.41
C ASP A 23 -12.72 15.60 6.91
N MET A 24 -12.03 14.46 7.08
CA MET A 24 -10.62 14.44 7.46
C MET A 24 -9.78 15.13 6.38
N THR A 25 -8.93 16.06 6.79
CA THR A 25 -8.01 16.74 5.90
C THR A 25 -6.86 15.83 5.48
N VAL A 26 -6.22 16.15 4.35
CA VAL A 26 -5.00 15.45 3.91
C VAL A 26 -3.88 15.55 4.95
N ALA A 27 -3.77 16.69 5.65
CA ALA A 27 -2.77 16.88 6.70
C ALA A 27 -2.99 15.91 7.88
N GLU A 28 -4.25 15.69 8.27
CA GLU A 28 -4.60 14.72 9.31
C GLU A 28 -4.40 13.28 8.83
N LEU A 29 -4.73 12.98 7.57
CA LEU A 29 -4.54 11.65 6.99
C LEU A 29 -3.07 11.18 7.05
N PHE A 30 -2.14 12.12 6.82
CA PHE A 30 -0.70 11.88 6.82
C PHE A 30 0.01 12.35 8.10
N SER A 31 -0.72 12.68 9.18
CA SER A 31 -0.13 13.13 10.44
C SER A 31 0.79 12.08 11.06
N ASN A 32 0.50 10.80 10.81
CA ASN A 32 1.29 9.65 11.25
C ASN A 32 2.41 9.27 10.28
N GLY A 33 2.70 10.12 9.30
CA GLY A 33 3.81 9.96 8.36
C GLY A 33 3.38 9.63 6.92
N PRO A 34 4.35 9.60 5.99
CA PRO A 34 4.09 9.35 4.58
C PRO A 34 3.90 7.87 4.28
N ILE A 35 3.44 7.57 3.07
CA ILE A 35 3.56 6.23 2.48
C ILE A 35 4.99 6.07 1.94
N ARG A 36 5.70 5.04 2.39
CA ARG A 36 7.03 4.67 1.90
C ARG A 36 6.94 3.35 1.15
N VAL A 37 7.46 3.32 -0.07
CA VAL A 37 7.56 2.11 -0.88
C VAL A 37 9.03 1.81 -1.12
N LEU A 38 9.47 0.63 -0.71
CA LEU A 38 10.80 0.09 -1.01
C LEU A 38 10.67 -1.05 -2.01
N VAL A 39 11.49 -0.99 -3.04
CA VAL A 39 11.49 -1.94 -4.15
C VAL A 39 12.82 -2.68 -4.13
N LYS A 40 12.77 -4.01 -4.00
CA LYS A 40 13.94 -4.88 -4.15
C LYS A 40 13.69 -5.84 -5.30
N ALA A 41 14.34 -5.57 -6.43
CA ALA A 41 14.32 -6.41 -7.62
C ALA A 41 15.68 -7.11 -7.82
N LYS A 42 15.67 -8.31 -8.41
CA LYS A 42 16.88 -9.02 -8.84
C LYS A 42 16.62 -9.75 -10.15
N GLY A 43 17.09 -9.20 -11.27
CA GLY A 43 16.89 -9.76 -12.61
C GLY A 43 15.41 -10.02 -12.91
N ASP A 44 15.11 -11.16 -13.53
CA ASP A 44 13.75 -11.58 -13.89
C ASP A 44 12.92 -12.18 -12.72
N SER A 45 13.40 -12.02 -11.48
CA SER A 45 12.68 -12.53 -10.31
C SER A 45 11.51 -11.62 -9.90
N PRO A 46 10.47 -12.17 -9.24
CA PRO A 46 9.44 -11.35 -8.60
C PRO A 46 10.05 -10.24 -7.74
N VAL A 47 9.51 -9.05 -7.86
CA VAL A 47 9.96 -7.87 -7.14
C VAL A 47 9.42 -7.94 -5.71
N LYS A 48 10.29 -7.81 -4.71
CA LYS A 48 9.86 -7.60 -3.33
C LYS A 48 9.49 -6.13 -3.13
N LEU A 49 8.23 -5.89 -2.84
CA LEU A 49 7.71 -4.59 -2.41
C LEU A 49 7.58 -4.61 -0.89
N ALA A 50 8.17 -3.63 -0.23
CA ALA A 50 7.87 -3.31 1.16
C ALA A 50 7.14 -1.97 1.22
N ILE A 51 5.97 -1.94 1.82
CA ILE A 51 5.12 -0.76 1.93
C ILE A 51 4.94 -0.44 3.41
N ASP A 52 5.30 0.77 3.77
CA ASP A 52 5.00 1.34 5.08
C ASP A 52 4.05 2.51 4.91
N ALA A 53 2.95 2.51 5.62
CA ALA A 53 1.90 3.50 5.48
C ALA A 53 1.20 3.71 6.83
N PRO A 54 0.56 4.86 7.04
CA PRO A 54 -0.32 5.08 8.18
C PRO A 54 -1.38 3.98 8.31
N MET A 55 -1.78 3.65 9.54
CA MET A 55 -2.84 2.67 9.82
C MET A 55 -4.21 3.07 9.25
N SER A 56 -4.39 4.36 8.94
CA SER A 56 -5.54 4.92 8.24
C SER A 56 -5.61 4.49 6.77
N MET A 57 -4.52 3.93 6.21
CA MET A 57 -4.48 3.42 4.84
C MET A 57 -4.71 1.91 4.80
N LYS A 58 -5.61 1.49 3.92
CA LYS A 58 -5.81 0.12 3.49
C LYS A 58 -4.83 -0.20 2.36
N ILE A 59 -4.14 -1.34 2.46
CA ILE A 59 -3.26 -1.86 1.41
C ILE A 59 -3.79 -3.23 0.98
N LEU A 60 -4.17 -3.37 -0.28
CA LEU A 60 -4.76 -4.59 -0.84
C LEU A 60 -3.97 -5.06 -2.05
N ARG A 61 -3.82 -6.38 -2.17
CA ARG A 61 -3.37 -6.99 -3.42
C ARG A 61 -4.54 -6.94 -4.41
N HIS A 62 -4.30 -6.50 -5.64
CA HIS A 62 -5.36 -6.27 -6.61
C HIS A 62 -6.20 -7.53 -6.88
N GLU A 63 -5.58 -8.70 -6.85
CA GLU A 63 -6.25 -10.00 -7.03
C GLU A 63 -7.27 -10.36 -5.92
N LEU A 64 -7.37 -9.57 -4.84
CA LEU A 64 -8.29 -9.79 -3.72
C LEU A 64 -9.48 -8.82 -3.70
N ILE A 65 -9.61 -7.94 -4.70
CA ILE A 65 -10.69 -6.94 -4.71
C ILE A 65 -12.05 -7.57 -5.03
N ASP A 66 -12.06 -8.67 -5.78
CA ASP A 66 -13.27 -9.38 -6.24
C ASP A 66 -13.41 -10.80 -5.64
N GLY A 67 -12.66 -11.10 -4.57
CA GLY A 67 -12.63 -12.40 -3.90
C GLY A 67 -13.43 -12.46 -2.60
#